data_AF-A0A4D7Z0R1-F1
#
_entry.id   AF-A0A4D7Z0R1-F1
#
_cell.length_a   1.000
_cell.length_b   1.000
_cell.length_c   1.000
_cell.angle_alpha   90.00
_cell.angle_beta   90.00
_cell.angle_gamma   90.00
#
_symmetry.space_group_name_H-M   'P 1'
#
loop_
_entity.id
_entity.type
_entity.pdbx_description
1 polymer ?
#
loop_
_entity_poly.entity_id
_entity_poly.type
_entity_poly.pdbx_seq_one_letter_code
_entity_poly.pdbx_strand_id
1 'polypeptide(L)'
;MKASIPTKAITCVALVKPGSKLAKEWKLPRPAYGIYEYEPAFERRELRWGDGSWQLLTAADHKDLVLLSEHGEDLVGTLFD
;
A
#
# COMPACT_ATOMS: atom_id res chain seq x y z
N MET A 1 3.39 -13.35 9.18
CA MET A 1 2.82 -13.58 7.84
C MET A 1 3.79 -13.07 6.79
N LYS A 2 4.20 -13.89 5.81
CA LYS A 2 4.91 -13.38 4.63
C LYS A 2 3.87 -12.60 3.81
N ALA A 3 4.06 -11.30 3.64
CA ALA A 3 3.23 -10.53 2.71
C ALA A 3 3.51 -11.06 1.30
N SER A 4 2.60 -11.87 0.75
CA SER A 4 2.64 -12.25 -0.65
C SER A 4 2.21 -11.06 -1.48
N ILE A 5 2.99 -10.74 -2.51
CA ILE A 5 2.66 -9.67 -3.47
C ILE A 5 1.32 -10.05 -4.15
N PRO A 6 0.32 -9.16 -4.16
CA PRO A 6 -0.93 -9.42 -4.86
C PRO A 6 -0.72 -9.71 -6.35
N THR A 7 -1.43 -10.73 -6.85
CA THR A 7 -1.43 -11.16 -8.26
C THR A 7 -2.80 -11.00 -8.94
N LYS A 8 -3.82 -10.57 -8.20
CA LYS A 8 -5.15 -10.19 -8.69
C LYS A 8 -5.43 -8.75 -8.29
N ALA A 9 -6.31 -8.09 -9.03
CA ALA A 9 -6.75 -6.74 -8.71
C ALA A 9 -7.21 -6.64 -7.24
N ILE A 10 -6.72 -5.63 -6.53
CA ILE A 10 -7.06 -5.40 -5.12
C ILE A 10 -6.90 -3.93 -4.76
N THR A 11 -7.83 -3.45 -3.94
CA THR A 11 -7.73 -2.19 -3.22
C THR A 11 -7.74 -2.50 -1.72
N CYS A 12 -6.75 -2.03 -0.96
CA CYS A 12 -6.70 -2.25 0.49
C CYS A 12 -5.86 -1.20 1.21
N VAL A 13 -5.92 -1.19 2.54
CA VAL A 13 -5.00 -0.37 3.35
C VAL A 13 -3.63 -1.03 3.40
N ALA A 14 -2.58 -0.25 3.16
CA ALA A 14 -1.20 -0.64 3.34
C ALA A 14 -0.53 0.18 4.44
N LEU A 15 0.17 -0.50 5.34
CA LEU A 15 1.00 0.11 6.37
C LEU A 15 2.48 0.05 5.93
N VAL A 16 3.19 1.16 6.01
CA VAL A 16 4.64 1.19 5.76
C VAL A 16 5.36 0.86 7.06
N LYS A 17 6.23 -0.17 7.02
CA LYS A 17 7.02 -0.59 8.18
C LYS A 17 7.94 0.54 8.63
N PRO A 18 7.91 0.96 9.90
CA PRO A 18 8.83 1.98 10.41
C PRO A 18 10.29 1.57 10.23
N GLY A 19 11.14 2.53 9.83
CA GLY A 19 12.58 2.29 9.64
C GLY A 19 12.95 1.44 8.42
N SER A 20 11.98 1.00 7.63
CA SER A 20 12.18 0.32 6.35
C SER A 20 12.90 1.21 5.31
N LYS A 21 13.29 0.63 4.18
CA LYS A 21 13.94 1.39 3.11
C LYS A 21 12.97 2.46 2.58
N LEU A 22 11.73 2.08 2.25
CA LEU A 22 10.70 3.03 1.81
C LEU A 22 10.45 4.15 2.83
N ALA A 23 10.31 3.81 4.12
CA ALA A 23 10.07 4.81 5.16
C ALA A 23 11.18 5.87 5.22
N LYS A 24 12.44 5.46 4.99
CA LYS A 24 13.59 6.37 4.95
C LYS A 24 13.62 7.19 3.67
N GLU A 25 13.39 6.57 2.52
CA GLU A 25 13.40 7.24 1.20
C GLU A 25 12.31 8.30 1.09
N TRP A 26 11.12 7.99 1.60
CA TRP A 26 9.97 8.91 1.58
C TRP A 26 9.92 9.83 2.81
N LYS A 27 10.93 9.76 3.69
CA LYS A 27 11.05 10.59 4.90
C LYS A 27 9.79 10.56 5.77
N LEU A 28 9.20 9.38 5.96
CA LEU A 28 8.00 9.19 6.75
C LEU A 28 8.35 9.32 8.25
N PRO A 29 7.92 10.40 8.95
CA PRO A 29 8.36 10.68 10.32
C PRO A 29 7.68 9.79 11.37
N ARG A 30 6.65 9.05 10.98
CA ARG A 30 5.80 8.17 11.81
C ARG A 30 5.39 6.95 10.98
N PRO A 31 4.87 5.88 11.61
CA PRO A 31 4.19 4.83 10.86
C PRO A 31 3.15 5.46 9.92
N ALA A 32 3.30 5.21 8.63
CA ALA A 32 2.44 5.77 7.60
C ALA A 32 1.51 4.68 7.06
N TYR A 33 0.33 5.09 6.62
CA TYR A 33 -0.62 4.22 5.95
C TYR A 33 -1.18 4.93 4.73
N GLY A 34 -1.54 4.14 3.71
CA GLY A 34 -2.13 4.61 2.49
C GLY A 34 -3.04 3.56 1.87
N ILE A 35 -3.72 3.94 0.80
CA ILE A 35 -4.54 3.03 0.00
C ILE A 35 -3.64 2.40 -1.06
N TYR A 36 -3.45 1.10 -0.97
CA TYR A 36 -2.80 0.30 -1.98
C TYR A 36 -3.79 -0.10 -3.06
N GLU A 37 -3.37 0.06 -4.32
CA GLU A 37 -4.13 -0.39 -5.48
C GLU A 37 -3.21 -1.22 -6.39
N TYR A 38 -3.68 -2.39 -6.81
CA TYR A 38 -3.04 -3.17 -7.87
C TYR A 38 -3.98 -3.36 -9.05
N GLU A 39 -3.53 -2.92 -10.23
CA GLU A 39 -4.24 -3.05 -11.50
C GLU A 39 -3.46 -4.01 -12.42
N PRO A 40 -3.91 -5.27 -12.58
CA PRO A 40 -3.17 -6.29 -13.31
C PRO A 40 -3.06 -6.02 -14.80
N ALA A 41 -4.01 -5.28 -15.40
CA ALA A 41 -3.99 -4.94 -16.83
C ALA A 41 -2.76 -4.13 -17.25
N PHE A 42 -2.22 -3.32 -16.33
CA PHE A 42 -1.03 -2.50 -16.55
C PHE A 42 0.15 -2.89 -15.64
N GLU A 43 0.02 -4.02 -14.93
CA GLU A 43 0.93 -4.46 -13.86
C GLU A 43 1.26 -3.37 -12.82
N ARG A 44 0.33 -2.44 -12.61
CA ARG A 44 0.58 -1.18 -11.91
C ARG A 44 0.20 -1.31 -10.44
N ARG A 45 1.14 -1.02 -9.57
CA ARG A 45 0.98 -1.07 -8.10
C ARG A 45 1.24 0.30 -7.55
N GLU A 46 0.28 0.88 -6.86
CA GLU A 46 0.39 2.24 -6.34
C GLU A 46 0.03 2.29 -4.85
N LEU A 47 0.64 3.23 -4.14
CA LEU A 47 0.24 3.63 -2.81
C LEU A 47 -0.24 5.08 -2.87
N ARG A 48 -1.49 5.32 -2.47
CA ARG A 48 -2.13 6.64 -2.43
C ARG A 48 -2.26 7.15 -1.00
N TRP A 49 -1.98 8.43 -0.82
CA TRP A 49 -1.97 9.10 0.47
C TRP A 49 -3.20 10.01 0.63
N GLY A 50 -3.53 10.34 1.88
CA GLY A 50 -4.69 11.20 2.18
C GLY A 50 -4.56 12.65 1.70
N ASP A 51 -3.36 13.08 1.29
CA ASP A 51 -3.12 14.39 0.66
C ASP A 51 -3.31 14.37 -0.87
N GLY A 52 -3.73 13.23 -1.44
CA GLY A 52 -3.92 13.03 -2.88
C GLY A 52 -2.64 12.69 -3.64
N SER A 53 -1.48 12.69 -2.98
CA SER A 53 -0.23 12.23 -3.60
C SER A 53 -0.22 10.70 -3.72
N TRP A 54 0.60 10.19 -4.64
CA TRP A 54 0.72 8.75 -4.88
C TRP A 54 2.15 8.38 -5.28
N GLN A 55 2.48 7.11 -5.08
CA GLN A 55 3.79 6.55 -5.42
C GLN A 55 3.62 5.20 -6.10
N LEU A 56 4.36 4.97 -7.18
CA LEU A 56 4.45 3.67 -7.84
C LEU A 56 5.32 2.72 -6.99
N LEU A 57 4.87 1.48 -6.84
CA LEU A 57 5.55 0.44 -6.10
C LEU A 57 6.16 -0.59 -7.05
N THR A 58 7.41 -0.94 -6.81
CA THR A 58 8.03 -2.13 -7.39
C THR A 58 7.65 -3.38 -6.60
N ALA A 59 7.90 -4.57 -7.17
CA ALA A 59 7.76 -5.83 -6.46
C ALA A 59 8.63 -5.87 -5.18
N ALA A 60 9.82 -5.27 -5.21
CA ALA A 60 10.75 -5.26 -4.07
C ALA A 60 10.24 -4.43 -2.88
N ASP A 61 9.44 -3.40 -3.15
CA ASP A 61 8.92 -2.47 -2.13
C ASP A 61 7.90 -3.14 -1.20
N HIS A 62 7.27 -4.23 -1.63
CA HIS A 62 6.28 -4.96 -0.84
C HIS A 62 6.86 -5.60 0.42
N LYS A 63 8.18 -5.78 0.48
CA LYS A 63 8.86 -6.25 1.71
C LYS A 63 8.77 -5.21 2.84
N ASP A 64 8.60 -3.93 2.49
CA ASP A 64 8.51 -2.81 3.41
C ASP A 64 7.05 -2.48 3.79
N LEU A 65 6.08 -3.19 3.21
CA LEU A 65 4.66 -3.00 3.44
C LEU A 65 4.05 -4.13 4.28
N VAL A 66 2.94 -3.81 4.94
CA VAL A 66 1.96 -4.75 5.47
C VAL A 66 0.63 -4.42 4.81
N LEU A 67 0.09 -5.35 4.02
CA LEU A 67 -1.19 -5.17 3.33
C LEU A 67 -2.32 -5.77 4.18
N LEU A 68 -3.36 -4.98 4.46
CA LEU A 68 -4.56 -5.43 5.16
C LEU A 68 -5.58 -5.97 4.15
N SER A 69 -5.18 -7.01 3.40
CA SER A 69 -5.96 -7.53 2.28
C SER A 69 -7.27 -8.21 2.68
N GLU A 70 -7.35 -8.77 3.88
CA GLU A 70 -8.54 -9.52 4.36
C GLU A 70 -9.78 -8.63 4.52
N HIS A 71 -9.58 -7.32 4.74
CA HIS A 71 -10.65 -6.33 4.87
C HIS A 71 -10.68 -5.34 3.70
N GLY A 72 -9.94 -5.62 2.62
CA GLY A 72 -9.46 -4.65 1.62
C GLY A 72 -10.45 -3.55 1.22
N GLU A 73 -11.29 -3.83 0.23
CA GLU A 73 -12.15 -2.82 -0.41
C GLU A 73 -13.23 -2.31 0.55
N ASP A 74 -13.83 -3.19 1.34
CA ASP A 74 -14.85 -2.83 2.33
C ASP A 74 -14.31 -1.82 3.36
N LEU A 75 -13.12 -2.07 3.93
CA LEU A 75 -12.49 -1.15 4.89
C LEU A 75 -12.16 0.19 4.23
N VAL A 76 -11.67 0.18 2.99
CA VAL A 76 -11.39 1.41 2.26
C VAL A 76 -12.68 2.20 2.00
N GLY A 77 -13.78 1.52 1.65
CA GLY A 77 -15.09 2.13 1.47
C GLY A 77 -15.54 2.93 2.70
N THR A 78 -15.38 2.37 3.90
CA THR A 78 -15.76 3.04 5.16
C THR A 78 -15.01 4.35 5.46
N LEU A 79 -13.91 4.65 4.75
CA LEU A 79 -13.20 5.93 4.90
C LEU A 79 -13.91 7.09 4.20
N PHE A 80 -14.80 6.79 3.26
CA PHE A 80 -15.46 7.78 2.40
C PHE A 80 -16.99 7.88 2.64
N ASP A 81 -17.53 7.06 3.53
CA ASP A 81 -18.91 7.11 4.03
C ASP A 81 -19.04 8.04 5.25
#